data_AF-R8I3Q4-F1
#
_entry.id   AF-R8I3Q4-F1
#
_cell.length_a   1.000
_cell.length_b   1.000
_cell.length_c   1.000
_cell.angle_alpha   90.00
_cell.angle_beta   90.00
_cell.angle_gamma   90.00
#
_symmetry.space_group_name_H-M   'P 1'
#
loop_
_entity.id
_entity.type
_entity.pdbx_description
1 polymer ?
#
loop_
_entity_poly.entity_id
_entity_poly.type
_entity_poly.pdbx_seq_one_letter_code
_entity_poly.pdbx_strand_id
1 'polypeptide(L)'
;MIKQLILKDFIIQWKFLIWYILYPILFYMALTDTENLFIIMSVIITIGATVKTFEVDSKNESEVIVNSLPILRKQIVFAKYIVAIIILFISVTVGCFTMGMKNGVNLFEFIETTMVASISFILVYLSFVLPISFWLAYKKAIFITIFILIAPTAIGTMFFEISMEQIQLYNSVLFVSSICMFIVSIFVSVKLYEKREF
;
A
#
# COMPACT_ATOMS: atom_id res chain seq x y z
N MET A 1 3.29 10.16 -22.19
CA MET A 1 4.11 9.05 -21.66
C MET A 1 3.66 8.57 -20.28
N ILE A 2 3.71 9.38 -19.21
CA ILE A 2 3.29 8.94 -17.84
C ILE A 2 1.93 8.25 -17.82
N LYS A 3 0.93 8.81 -18.52
CA LYS A 3 -0.42 8.23 -18.60
C LYS A 3 -0.43 6.79 -19.13
N GLN A 4 0.44 6.45 -20.08
CA GLN A 4 0.52 5.10 -20.66
C GLN A 4 1.14 4.09 -19.68
N LEU A 5 2.11 4.52 -18.88
CA LEU A 5 2.70 3.70 -17.82
C LEU A 5 1.66 3.35 -16.74
N ILE A 6 0.91 4.36 -16.28
CA ILE A 6 -0.17 4.19 -15.31
C ILE A 6 -1.23 3.23 -15.87
N LEU A 7 -1.62 3.41 -17.13
CA LEU A 7 -2.64 2.59 -17.77
C LEU A 7 -2.17 1.14 -17.95
N LYS A 8 -0.90 0.91 -18.28
CA LYS A 8 -0.29 -0.43 -18.33
C LYS A 8 -0.41 -1.14 -16.98
N ASP A 9 0.02 -0.48 -15.90
CA ASP A 9 -0.03 -1.06 -14.55
C ASP A 9 -1.50 -1.32 -14.11
N PHE A 10 -2.41 -0.42 -14.47
CA PHE A 10 -3.83 -0.57 -14.17
C PHE A 10 -4.49 -1.74 -14.91
N ILE A 11 -4.17 -1.97 -16.19
CA ILE A 11 -4.67 -3.13 -16.95
C ILE A 11 -4.22 -4.44 -16.30
N ILE A 12 -2.96 -4.51 -15.86
CA ILE A 12 -2.42 -5.70 -15.20
C ILE A 12 -3.20 -5.96 -13.90
N GLN A 13 -3.47 -4.92 -13.12
CA GLN A 13 -4.27 -5.00 -11.90
C GLN A 13 -5.74 -5.34 -12.17
N TRP A 14 -6.31 -4.88 -13.29
CA TRP A 14 -7.70 -5.15 -13.66
C TRP A 14 -8.02 -6.64 -13.72
N LYS A 15 -7.06 -7.46 -14.17
CA LYS A 15 -7.19 -8.92 -14.18
C LYS A 15 -7.32 -9.52 -12.77
N PHE A 16 -6.76 -8.85 -11.75
CA PHE A 16 -6.82 -9.26 -10.35
C PHE A 16 -7.95 -8.57 -9.58
N LEU A 17 -8.60 -7.57 -10.17
CA LEU A 17 -9.71 -6.82 -9.57
C LEU A 17 -10.87 -7.73 -9.18
N ILE A 18 -11.10 -8.81 -9.93
CA ILE A 18 -12.11 -9.82 -9.59
C ILE A 18 -11.84 -10.47 -8.21
N TRP A 19 -10.57 -10.72 -7.87
CA TRP A 19 -10.17 -11.28 -6.59
C TRP A 19 -10.29 -10.24 -5.48
N TYR A 20 -10.01 -8.97 -5.77
CA TYR A 20 -10.20 -7.87 -4.82
C TYR A 20 -11.66 -7.61 -4.45
N ILE A 21 -12.62 -8.04 -5.27
CA ILE A 21 -14.06 -7.97 -4.95
C ILE A 21 -14.52 -9.27 -4.27
N LEU A 22 -14.03 -10.42 -4.72
CA LEU A 22 -14.45 -11.72 -4.19
C LEU A 22 -14.00 -11.95 -2.74
N TYR A 23 -12.76 -11.60 -2.39
CA TYR A 23 -12.23 -11.81 -1.04
C TYR A 23 -13.00 -11.03 0.04
N PRO A 24 -13.32 -9.73 -0.14
CA PRO A 24 -14.16 -9.00 0.81
C PRO A 24 -15.52 -9.64 1.07
N ILE A 25 -16.18 -10.16 0.03
CA ILE A 25 -17.49 -10.81 0.17
C ILE A 25 -17.38 -12.10 0.98
N LEU A 26 -16.36 -12.91 0.70
CA LEU A 26 -16.11 -14.16 1.44
C LEU A 26 -15.75 -13.90 2.91
N PHE A 27 -14.87 -12.92 3.17
CA PHE A 27 -14.49 -12.55 4.54
C PHE A 27 -15.65 -11.92 5.30
N TYR A 28 -16.49 -11.12 4.64
CA TYR A 28 -17.71 -10.56 5.23
C TYR A 28 -18.65 -11.65 5.76
N MET A 29 -18.76 -12.78 5.06
CA MET A 29 -19.54 -13.93 5.55
C MET A 29 -18.88 -14.66 6.72
N ALA A 30 -17.54 -14.63 6.81
CA ALA A 30 -16.77 -15.40 7.79
C ALA A 30 -16.51 -14.66 9.11
N LEU A 31 -16.37 -13.32 9.11
CA LEU A 31 -16.11 -12.55 10.33
C LEU A 31 -17.33 -11.72 10.75
N THR A 32 -17.63 -11.80 12.05
CA THR A 32 -18.70 -11.01 12.66
C THR A 32 -18.23 -9.58 12.97
N ASP A 33 -16.95 -9.39 13.32
CA ASP A 33 -16.37 -8.09 13.67
C ASP A 33 -16.10 -7.21 12.44
N THR A 34 -16.60 -5.98 12.51
CA THR A 34 -16.66 -5.04 11.38
C THR A 34 -15.37 -4.25 11.19
N GLU A 35 -14.76 -3.80 12.29
CA GLU A 35 -13.52 -3.03 12.29
C GLU A 35 -12.34 -3.87 11.79
N ASN A 36 -12.21 -5.10 12.33
CA ASN A 36 -11.19 -6.05 11.91
C ASN A 36 -11.33 -6.40 10.42
N LEU A 37 -12.56 -6.55 9.93
CA LEU A 37 -12.82 -6.77 8.51
C LEU A 37 -12.33 -5.62 7.64
N PHE A 38 -12.63 -4.38 8.02
CA PHE A 38 -12.17 -3.21 7.27
C PHE A 38 -10.65 -3.13 7.23
N ILE A 39 -9.97 -3.34 8.36
CA ILE A 39 -8.50 -3.30 8.45
C ILE A 39 -7.90 -4.39 7.58
N ILE A 40 -8.35 -5.64 7.73
CA ILE A 40 -7.87 -6.78 6.95
C ILE A 40 -8.07 -6.51 5.45
N MET A 41 -9.24 -6.02 5.04
CA MET A 41 -9.50 -5.74 3.62
C MET A 41 -8.64 -4.60 3.08
N SER A 42 -8.68 -3.43 3.70
CA SER A 42 -7.96 -2.24 3.19
C SER A 42 -6.43 -2.45 3.17
N VAL A 43 -5.87 -3.05 4.23
CA VAL A 43 -4.43 -3.22 4.39
C VAL A 43 -3.90 -4.39 3.54
N ILE A 44 -4.50 -5.58 3.65
CA ILE A 44 -3.99 -6.77 2.94
C ILE A 44 -4.17 -6.61 1.44
N ILE A 45 -5.29 -6.05 0.98
CA ILE A 45 -5.51 -5.81 -0.46
C ILE A 45 -4.44 -4.87 -1.01
N THR A 46 -4.16 -3.76 -0.32
CA THR A 46 -3.15 -2.79 -0.79
C THR A 46 -1.75 -3.39 -0.82
N ILE A 47 -1.36 -4.12 0.23
CA ILE A 47 -0.07 -4.80 0.30
C ILE A 47 0.04 -5.83 -0.83
N GLY A 48 -0.96 -6.71 -0.96
CA GLY A 48 -1.00 -7.75 -1.98
C GLY A 48 -0.96 -7.18 -3.40
N ALA A 49 -1.74 -6.14 -3.67
CA ALA A 49 -1.75 -5.45 -4.96
C ALA A 49 -0.40 -4.82 -5.31
N THR A 50 0.23 -4.18 -4.33
CA THR A 50 1.56 -3.59 -4.51
C THR A 50 2.58 -4.68 -4.85
N VAL A 51 2.67 -5.74 -4.04
CA VAL A 51 3.60 -6.85 -4.27
C VAL A 51 3.38 -7.52 -5.62
N LYS A 52 2.13 -7.84 -5.98
CA LYS A 52 1.81 -8.49 -7.27
C LYS A 52 2.17 -7.61 -8.47
N THR A 53 1.96 -6.30 -8.38
CA THR A 53 2.32 -5.36 -9.46
C THR A 53 3.82 -5.42 -9.73
N PHE A 54 4.63 -5.44 -8.67
CA PHE A 54 6.07 -5.61 -8.80
C PHE A 54 6.49 -7.01 -9.26
N GLU A 55 5.73 -8.06 -8.90
CA GLU A 55 5.98 -9.43 -9.37
C GLU A 55 5.90 -9.55 -10.89
N VAL A 56 4.79 -9.04 -11.44
CA VAL A 56 4.50 -9.11 -12.86
C VAL A 56 5.53 -8.29 -13.63
N ASP A 57 5.89 -7.11 -13.14
CA ASP A 57 6.93 -6.28 -13.75
C ASP A 57 8.29 -6.99 -13.79
N SER A 58 8.66 -7.74 -12.74
CA SER A 58 9.92 -8.50 -12.75
C SER A 58 9.88 -9.69 -13.68
N LYS A 59 8.75 -10.42 -13.71
CA LYS A 59 8.61 -11.64 -14.52
C LYS A 59 8.66 -11.31 -16.01
N ASN A 60 8.20 -10.11 -16.37
CA ASN A 60 8.17 -9.64 -17.74
C ASN A 60 9.36 -8.75 -18.11
N GLU A 61 10.40 -8.67 -17.26
CA GLU A 61 11.58 -7.79 -17.44
C GLU A 61 11.18 -6.34 -17.81
N SER A 62 10.05 -5.89 -17.27
CA SER A 62 9.44 -4.61 -17.66
C SER A 62 10.33 -3.42 -17.33
N GLU A 63 11.26 -3.57 -16.39
CA GLU A 63 12.28 -2.56 -16.08
C GLU A 63 13.25 -2.33 -17.25
N VAL A 64 13.66 -3.39 -17.96
CA VAL A 64 14.55 -3.29 -19.14
C VAL A 64 13.82 -2.65 -20.31
N ILE A 65 12.58 -3.10 -20.55
CA ILE A 65 11.74 -2.58 -21.63
C ILE A 65 11.48 -1.08 -21.41
N VAL A 66 11.07 -0.68 -20.20
CA VAL A 66 10.76 0.72 -19.90
C VAL A 66 12.02 1.60 -19.91
N ASN A 67 13.19 1.07 -19.52
CA ASN A 67 14.46 1.81 -19.62
C ASN A 67 14.97 1.97 -21.06
N SER A 68 14.61 1.07 -21.97
CA SER A 68 14.95 1.22 -23.40
C SER A 68 14.12 2.27 -24.13
N LEU A 69 13.01 2.73 -23.53
CA LEU A 69 12.21 3.80 -24.07
C LEU A 69 12.82 5.16 -23.71
N PRO A 70 12.66 6.21 -24.54
CA PRO A 70 13.15 7.56 -24.26
C PRO A 70 12.29 8.27 -23.20
N ILE A 71 12.22 7.69 -21.99
CA ILE A 71 11.42 8.14 -20.85
C ILE A 71 12.36 8.60 -19.74
N LEU A 72 12.06 9.74 -19.13
CA LEU A 72 12.81 10.22 -17.97
C LEU A 72 12.59 9.30 -16.77
N ARG A 73 13.68 8.90 -16.12
CA ARG A 73 13.68 8.03 -14.93
C ARG A 73 12.76 8.53 -13.80
N LYS A 74 12.71 9.84 -13.59
CA LYS A 74 11.79 10.48 -12.64
C LYS A 74 10.32 10.15 -12.95
N GLN A 75 9.95 10.13 -14.22
CA GLN A 75 8.57 9.87 -14.66
C GLN A 75 8.15 8.42 -14.38
N ILE A 76 9.07 7.47 -14.45
CA ILE A 76 8.84 6.06 -14.11
C ILE A 76 8.54 5.93 -12.61
N VAL A 77 9.34 6.59 -11.77
CA VAL A 77 9.13 6.62 -10.32
C VAL A 77 7.77 7.24 -9.99
N PHE A 78 7.48 8.43 -10.52
CA PHE A 78 6.19 9.10 -10.29
C PHE A 78 4.99 8.25 -10.73
N ALA A 79 5.08 7.56 -11.87
CA ALA A 79 4.00 6.68 -12.34
C ALA A 79 3.68 5.57 -11.32
N LYS A 80 4.69 4.91 -10.75
CA LYS A 80 4.49 3.86 -9.74
C LYS A 80 3.90 4.39 -8.44
N TYR A 81 4.33 5.56 -7.99
CA TYR A 81 3.75 6.21 -6.81
C TYR A 81 2.28 6.59 -7.03
N ILE A 82 1.94 7.13 -8.20
CA ILE A 82 0.54 7.45 -8.55
C ILE A 82 -0.31 6.17 -8.57
N VAL A 83 0.18 5.09 -9.17
CA VAL A 83 -0.51 3.80 -9.17
C VAL A 83 -0.73 3.29 -7.74
N ALA A 84 0.28 3.36 -6.87
CA ALA A 84 0.13 2.94 -5.46
C ALA A 84 -0.93 3.76 -4.71
N ILE A 85 -1.01 5.07 -4.94
CA ILE A 85 -2.06 5.93 -4.37
C ILE A 85 -3.44 5.54 -4.91
N ILE A 86 -3.57 5.26 -6.22
CA ILE A 86 -4.84 4.82 -6.81
C ILE A 86 -5.30 3.50 -6.18
N ILE A 87 -4.40 2.53 -6.00
CA ILE A 87 -4.69 1.26 -5.30
C ILE A 87 -5.17 1.53 -3.88
N LEU A 88 -4.50 2.42 -3.14
CA LEU A 88 -4.90 2.80 -1.78
C LEU A 88 -6.34 3.32 -1.78
N PHE A 89 -6.69 4.28 -2.65
CA PHE A 89 -8.05 4.80 -2.73
C PHE A 89 -9.08 3.73 -3.08
N ILE A 90 -8.77 2.83 -4.01
CA ILE A 90 -9.65 1.71 -4.36
C ILE A 90 -9.87 0.80 -3.15
N SER A 91 -8.79 0.43 -2.45
CA SER A 91 -8.86 -0.46 -1.28
C SER A 91 -9.69 0.12 -0.14
N VAL A 92 -9.54 1.42 0.15
CA VAL A 92 -10.28 2.13 1.19
C VAL A 92 -11.75 2.23 0.80
N THR A 93 -12.04 2.50 -0.47
CA THR A 93 -13.43 2.56 -0.98
C THR A 93 -14.11 1.19 -0.86
N VAL A 94 -13.42 0.11 -1.24
CA VAL A 94 -13.93 -1.26 -1.11
C VAL A 94 -14.16 -1.62 0.37
N GLY A 95 -13.22 -1.28 1.25
CA GLY A 95 -13.38 -1.48 2.69
C GLY A 95 -14.54 -0.66 3.28
N CYS A 96 -14.72 0.59 2.85
CA CYS A 96 -15.83 1.42 3.33
C CYS A 96 -17.19 0.83 2.90
N PHE A 97 -17.25 0.21 1.71
CA PHE A 97 -18.46 -0.43 1.21
C PHE A 97 -18.86 -1.63 2.09
N THR A 98 -17.91 -2.48 2.52
CA THR A 98 -18.23 -3.61 3.42
C THR A 98 -18.75 -3.14 4.78
N MET A 99 -18.28 -1.98 5.24
CA MET A 99 -18.74 -1.38 6.49
C MET A 99 -20.15 -0.80 6.39
N GLY A 100 -20.45 -0.09 5.30
CA GLY A 100 -21.77 0.51 5.05
C GLY A 100 -22.91 -0.51 4.90
N MET A 101 -22.59 -1.78 4.66
CA MET A 101 -23.58 -2.87 4.61
C MET A 101 -24.07 -3.32 5.99
N LYS A 102 -23.38 -2.97 7.08
CA LYS A 102 -23.80 -3.32 8.45
C LYS A 102 -24.47 -2.14 9.14
N ASN A 103 -25.74 -2.31 9.52
CA ASN A 103 -26.52 -1.30 10.24
C ASN A 103 -26.00 -1.11 11.68
N GLY A 104 -25.91 0.15 12.14
CA GLY A 104 -25.70 0.49 13.55
C GLY A 104 -24.30 0.97 13.94
N VAL A 105 -23.41 1.26 12.98
CA VAL A 105 -22.06 1.76 13.28
C VAL A 105 -22.03 3.28 13.38
N ASN A 106 -21.39 3.80 14.44
CA ASN A 106 -20.98 5.20 14.53
C ASN A 106 -19.93 5.53 13.46
N LEU A 107 -20.38 6.09 12.33
CA LEU A 107 -19.52 6.44 11.20
C LEU A 107 -18.40 7.42 11.57
N PHE A 108 -18.68 8.38 12.45
CA PHE A 108 -17.68 9.39 12.86
C PHE A 108 -16.52 8.78 13.62
N GLU A 109 -16.82 7.97 14.63
CA GLU A 109 -15.82 7.27 15.44
C GLU A 109 -15.00 6.30 14.58
N PHE A 110 -15.65 5.58 13.66
CA PHE A 110 -14.98 4.68 12.73
C PHE A 110 -13.99 5.41 11.81
N ILE A 111 -14.38 6.56 11.24
CA ILE A 111 -13.52 7.36 10.36
C ILE A 111 -12.28 7.83 11.13
N GLU A 112 -12.47 8.43 12.30
CA GLU A 112 -11.39 9.03 13.10
C GLU A 112 -10.41 7.98 13.63
N THR A 113 -10.92 6.82 14.05
CA THR A 113 -10.11 5.83 14.74
C THR A 113 -9.54 4.79 13.77
N THR A 114 -10.40 4.08 13.05
CA THR A 114 -9.97 2.92 12.24
C THR A 114 -9.52 3.31 10.84
N MET A 115 -10.21 4.26 10.18
CA MET A 115 -9.92 4.63 8.80
C MET A 115 -8.63 5.44 8.68
N VAL A 116 -8.45 6.43 9.57
CA VAL A 116 -7.22 7.23 9.64
C VAL A 116 -6.03 6.35 10.02
N ALA A 117 -6.17 5.44 10.99
CA ALA A 117 -5.08 4.54 11.39
C ALA A 117 -4.67 3.59 10.25
N SER A 118 -5.64 2.98 9.54
CA SER A 118 -5.33 2.06 8.44
C SER A 118 -4.63 2.76 7.28
N ILE A 119 -5.09 3.96 6.89
CA ILE A 119 -4.46 4.75 5.84
C ILE A 119 -3.05 5.16 6.25
N SER A 120 -2.85 5.60 7.50
CA SER A 120 -1.54 5.96 8.04
C SER A 120 -0.56 4.78 7.92
N PHE A 121 -1.01 3.60 8.33
CA PHE A 121 -0.22 2.38 8.26
C PHE A 121 0.16 2.02 6.81
N ILE A 122 -0.81 2.08 5.89
CA ILE A 122 -0.57 1.80 4.46
C ILE A 122 0.43 2.81 3.88
N LEU A 123 0.34 4.10 4.23
CA LEU A 123 1.28 5.12 3.75
C LEU A 123 2.70 4.88 4.26
N VAL A 124 2.87 4.54 5.53
CA VAL A 124 4.17 4.16 6.09
C VAL A 124 4.72 2.94 5.34
N TYR A 125 3.90 1.91 5.14
CA TYR A 125 4.28 0.72 4.39
C TYR A 125 4.77 1.05 2.97
N LEU A 126 4.00 1.83 2.20
CA LEU A 126 4.36 2.24 0.84
C LEU A 126 5.66 3.07 0.81
N SER A 127 5.88 3.88 1.85
CA SER A 127 7.09 4.71 1.99
C SER A 127 8.37 3.89 2.13
N PHE A 128 8.30 2.65 2.61
CA PHE A 128 9.48 1.78 2.67
C PHE A 128 9.55 0.84 1.47
N VAL A 129 8.43 0.23 1.09
CA VAL A 129 8.41 -0.78 0.03
C VAL A 129 8.76 -0.20 -1.33
N LEU A 130 8.27 1.01 -1.67
CA LEU A 130 8.55 1.61 -2.97
C LEU A 130 10.05 1.91 -3.16
N PRO A 131 10.75 2.67 -2.29
CA PRO A 131 12.18 2.90 -2.46
C PRO A 131 13.02 1.62 -2.50
N ILE A 132 12.69 0.66 -1.64
CA ILE A 132 13.42 -0.61 -1.56
C ILE A 132 13.21 -1.43 -2.85
N SER A 133 11.99 -1.43 -3.40
CA SER A 133 11.70 -2.11 -4.66
C SER A 133 12.50 -1.54 -5.84
N PHE A 134 12.76 -0.23 -5.84
CA PHE A 134 13.65 0.39 -6.83
C PHE A 134 15.13 0.07 -6.59
N TRP A 135 15.54 -0.14 -5.35
CA TRP A 135 16.94 -0.42 -5.01
C TRP A 135 17.31 -1.89 -5.21
N LEU A 136 16.49 -2.83 -4.74
CA LEU A 136 16.73 -4.26 -4.81
C LEU A 136 15.85 -4.87 -5.90
N ALA A 137 16.48 -5.36 -6.96
CA ALA A 137 15.76 -6.07 -8.01
C ALA A 137 14.90 -7.18 -7.40
N TYR A 138 13.66 -7.25 -7.86
CA TYR A 138 12.46 -7.79 -7.23
C TYR A 138 12.57 -9.11 -6.41
N LYS A 139 13.49 -10.03 -6.74
CA LYS A 139 13.55 -11.36 -6.10
C LYS A 139 13.70 -11.33 -4.57
N LYS A 140 14.15 -10.21 -3.99
CA LYS A 140 14.26 -10.02 -2.53
C LYS A 140 13.12 -9.16 -1.91
N ALA A 141 12.29 -8.50 -2.72
CA ALA A 141 11.29 -7.53 -2.25
C ALA A 141 10.13 -8.18 -1.47
N ILE A 142 9.75 -9.43 -1.80
CA ILE A 142 8.71 -10.18 -1.08
C ILE A 142 9.16 -10.47 0.37
N PHE A 143 10.38 -10.97 0.55
CA PHE A 143 10.94 -11.23 1.89
C PHE A 143 11.04 -9.95 2.72
N ILE A 144 11.44 -8.85 2.08
CA ILE A 144 11.54 -7.54 2.72
C ILE A 144 10.15 -6.98 3.08
N THR A 145 9.14 -7.20 2.23
CA THR A 145 7.74 -6.83 2.51
C THR A 145 7.21 -7.53 3.76
N ILE A 146 7.44 -8.84 3.88
CA ILE A 146 7.05 -9.62 5.06
C ILE A 146 7.81 -9.14 6.30
N PHE A 147 9.11 -8.87 6.17
CA PHE A 147 9.93 -8.36 7.27
C PHE A 147 9.51 -6.98 7.76
N ILE A 148 9.16 -6.07 6.84
CA ILE A 148 8.67 -4.71 7.15
C ILE A 148 7.29 -4.74 7.80
N LEU A 149 6.47 -5.76 7.53
CA LEU A 149 5.15 -5.90 8.17
C LEU A 149 5.26 -6.44 9.61
N ILE A 150 6.13 -7.43 9.81
CA ILE A 150 6.25 -8.17 11.08
C ILE A 150 7.17 -7.46 12.06
N ALA A 151 8.27 -6.84 11.60
CA ALA A 151 9.25 -6.25 12.50
C ALA A 151 8.69 -5.09 13.35
N PRO A 152 7.96 -4.10 12.80
CA PRO A 152 7.46 -2.98 13.61
C PRO A 152 6.41 -3.41 14.63
N THR A 153 5.55 -4.38 14.27
CA THR A 153 4.50 -4.89 15.16
C THR A 153 5.06 -5.74 16.30
N ALA A 154 6.06 -6.58 16.01
CA ALA A 154 6.77 -7.36 17.02
C ALA A 154 7.64 -6.48 17.93
N ILE A 155 8.35 -5.49 17.37
CA ILE A 155 9.22 -4.59 18.14
C ILE A 155 8.38 -3.65 19.03
N GLY A 156 7.29 -3.09 18.51
CA GLY A 156 6.41 -2.18 19.25
C GLY A 156 5.76 -2.84 20.47
N THR A 157 5.34 -4.10 20.32
CA THR A 157 4.70 -4.87 21.41
C THR A 157 5.70 -5.40 22.43
N MET A 158 6.91 -5.81 22.00
CA MET A 158 7.93 -6.37 22.91
C MET A 158 8.78 -5.32 23.64
N PHE A 159 9.04 -4.16 23.03
CA PHE A 159 9.96 -3.16 23.59
C PHE A 159 9.31 -1.93 24.19
N PHE A 160 8.13 -1.53 23.70
CA PHE A 160 7.54 -0.24 24.07
C PHE A 160 6.25 -0.36 24.90
N GLU A 161 5.76 -1.58 25.17
CA GLU A 161 4.49 -1.84 25.89
C GLU A 161 3.36 -0.89 25.44
N ILE A 162 3.32 -0.56 24.14
CA ILE A 162 2.39 0.43 23.61
C ILE A 162 0.98 -0.14 23.76
N SER A 163 0.17 0.46 24.62
CA SER A 163 -1.24 0.13 24.72
C SER A 163 -1.95 0.58 23.44
N MET A 164 -2.85 -0.26 22.92
CA MET A 164 -3.62 0.05 21.71
C MET A 164 -4.42 1.36 21.84
N GLU A 165 -4.80 1.72 23.07
CA GLU A 165 -5.52 2.96 23.40
C GLU A 165 -4.67 4.23 23.18
N GLN A 166 -3.36 4.17 23.43
CA GLN A 166 -2.48 5.33 23.20
C GLN A 166 -2.29 5.60 21.71
N ILE A 167 -2.24 4.56 20.87
CA ILE A 167 -2.13 4.72 19.41
C ILE A 167 -3.34 5.49 18.87
N GLN A 168 -4.53 5.17 19.39
CA GLN A 168 -5.80 5.77 18.96
C GLN A 168 -5.86 7.27 19.27
N LEU A 169 -5.28 7.72 20.39
CA LEU A 169 -5.19 9.14 20.77
C LEU A 169 -4.25 9.96 19.87
N TYR A 170 -3.21 9.35 19.30
CA TYR A 170 -2.22 10.04 18.47
C TYR A 170 -2.42 9.80 16.95
N ASN A 171 -3.58 9.26 16.55
CA ASN A 171 -3.88 8.93 15.14
C ASN A 171 -3.69 10.11 14.17
N SER A 172 -4.08 11.32 14.57
CA SER A 172 -3.93 12.51 13.72
C SER A 172 -2.45 12.87 13.47
N VAL A 173 -1.62 12.76 14.50
CA VAL A 173 -0.17 13.00 14.41
C VAL A 173 0.50 11.91 13.57
N LEU A 174 0.11 10.65 13.77
CA LEU A 174 0.58 9.51 12.98
C LEU A 174 0.24 9.70 11.50
N PHE A 175 -0.97 10.13 11.19
CA PHE A 175 -1.40 10.40 9.82
C PHE A 175 -0.55 11.48 9.15
N VAL A 176 -0.38 12.64 9.79
CA VAL A 176 0.47 13.72 9.25
C VAL A 176 1.91 13.25 9.06
N SER A 177 2.46 12.51 10.03
CA SER A 177 3.83 11.96 9.93
C SER A 177 3.98 10.98 8.77
N SER A 178 2.96 10.14 8.52
CA SER A 178 2.96 9.17 7.42
C SER A 178 2.97 9.84 6.04
N ILE A 179 2.23 10.94 5.89
CA ILE A 179 2.22 11.74 4.66
C ILE A 179 3.61 12.37 4.44
N CYS A 180 4.21 12.94 5.48
CA CYS A 180 5.56 13.50 5.39
C CYS A 180 6.58 12.43 4.99
N MET A 181 6.54 11.23 5.59
CA MET A 181 7.41 10.12 5.21
C MET A 181 7.21 9.69 3.75
N PHE A 182 5.97 9.63 3.30
CA PHE A 182 5.64 9.26 1.92
C PHE A 182 6.17 10.26 0.89
N ILE A 183 6.09 11.56 1.20
CA ILE A 183 6.68 12.62 0.37
C ILE A 183 8.20 12.46 0.30
N VAL A 184 8.87 12.26 1.44
CA VAL A 184 10.33 12.04 1.50
C VAL A 184 10.73 10.79 0.70
N SER A 185 9.95 9.73 0.79
CA SER A 185 10.15 8.47 0.08
C SER A 185 10.20 8.65 -1.44
N ILE A 186 9.40 9.54 -2.02
CA ILE A 186 9.42 9.86 -3.45
C ILE A 186 10.79 10.40 -3.85
N PHE A 187 11.31 11.38 -3.11
CA PHE A 187 12.62 11.99 -3.40
C PHE A 187 13.77 10.97 -3.27
N VAL A 188 13.72 10.13 -2.24
CA VAL A 188 14.70 9.04 -2.05
C VAL A 188 14.66 8.06 -3.23
N SER A 189 13.46 7.68 -3.68
CA SER A 189 13.27 6.75 -4.80
C SER A 189 13.80 7.31 -6.12
N VAL A 190 13.56 8.61 -6.39
CA VAL A 190 14.10 9.28 -7.57
C VAL A 190 15.63 9.23 -7.58
N LYS A 191 16.26 9.59 -6.45
CA LYS A 191 17.72 9.59 -6.32
C LYS A 191 18.32 8.19 -6.43
N LEU A 192 17.65 7.17 -5.89
CA LEU A 192 18.07 5.77 -6.01
C LEU A 192 17.98 5.27 -7.45
N TYR A 193 16.87 5.58 -8.15
CA TYR A 193 16.62 5.11 -9.51
C TYR A 193 17.51 5.81 -10.55
N GLU A 194 17.88 7.07 -10.34
CA GLU A 194 18.86 7.77 -11.18
C GLU A 194 20.27 7.18 -11.08
N LYS A 195 20.67 6.71 -9.89
CA LYS A 195 22.00 6.12 -9.66
C LYS A 195 22.17 4.69 -10.17
N ARG A 196 21.08 4.01 -10.53
CA ARG A 196 21.16 2.66 -11.11
C ARG A 196 21.67 2.74 -12.54
N GLU A 197 22.91 2.37 -12.77
CA GLU A 197 23.42 2.13 -14.12
C GLU A 197 22.85 0.79 -14.60
N PHE A 198 21.96 0.87 -15.59
CA PHE A 198 21.64 -0.23 -16.50
C PHE A 198 22.20 0.14 -17.85
#